data_AF-W6YP56-F1
#
_entry.id   AF-W6YP56-F1
#
_cell.length_a   1.000
_cell.length_b   1.000
_cell.length_c   1.000
_cell.angle_alpha   90.00
_cell.angle_beta   90.00
_cell.angle_gamma   90.00
#
_symmetry.space_group_name_H-M   'P 1'
#
loop_
_entity.id
_entity.type
_entity.pdbx_description
1 polymer ?
#
loop_
_entity_poly.entity_id
_entity_poly.type
_entity_poly.pdbx_seq_one_letter_code
_entity_poly.pdbx_strand_id
1 'polypeptide(L)' 'MPLLTAIITLAIASPALAGPAAYGVCQAGCSAVVMACYSAAGFTWGATLGASAPASIIACNTAFGTCQAACAAVLLTPML' A
#
# COMPACT_ATOMS: atom_id res chain seq x y z
N MET A 1 5.10 -9.20 38.25
CA MET A 1 3.98 -8.26 37.97
C MET A 1 3.86 -7.86 36.49
N PRO A 2 4.92 -7.58 35.70
CA PRO A 2 4.74 -7.14 34.30
C PRO A 2 4.31 -8.27 33.36
N LEU A 3 4.73 -9.51 33.65
CA LEU A 3 4.42 -10.68 32.82
C LEU A 3 2.92 -11.01 32.82
N LEU A 4 2.27 -10.94 33.98
CA LEU A 4 0.83 -11.19 34.10
C LEU A 4 0.01 -10.12 33.37
N THR A 5 0.41 -8.86 33.48
CA THR A 5 -0.22 -7.75 32.76
C THR A 5 -0.06 -7.90 31.23
N ALA A 6 1.13 -8.32 30.76
CA ALA A 6 1.40 -8.56 29.34
C ALA A 6 0.54 -9.70 28.76
N ILE A 7 0.37 -10.79 29.52
CA ILE A 7 -0.48 -11.92 29.12
C ILE A 7 -1.95 -11.50 29.03
N ILE A 8 -2.44 -10.72 29.99
CA ILE A 8 -3.82 -10.22 30.00
C ILE A 8 -4.06 -9.26 28.82
N THR A 9 -3.12 -8.37 28.51
CA THR A 9 -3.24 -7.45 27.36
C THR A 9 -3.27 -8.17 26.01
N LEU A 10 -2.51 -9.25 25.85
CA LEU A 10 -2.52 -10.04 24.62
C LEU A 10 -3.82 -10.86 24.48
N ALA A 11 -4.38 -11.33 25.59
CA ALA A 11 -5.63 -12.09 25.59
C ALA A 11 -6.88 -11.26 25.21
N ILE A 12 -6.80 -9.93 25.28
CA ILE A 12 -7.89 -9.00 24.93
C ILE A 12 -7.59 -8.16 23.68
N ALA A 13 -6.43 -8.36 23.05
CA ALA A 13 -6.10 -7.70 21.79
C ALA A 13 -7.06 -8.21 20.70
N SER A 14 -7.84 -7.31 20.11
CA SER A 14 -8.61 -7.63 18.92
C SER A 14 -7.66 -7.67 17.73
N PRO A 15 -7.65 -8.72 16.89
CA PRO A 15 -6.77 -8.75 15.73
C PRO A 15 -7.12 -7.56 14.83
N ALA A 16 -6.13 -6.72 14.54
CA ALA A 16 -6.29 -5.70 13.51
C ALA A 16 -6.58 -6.40 12.19
N LEU A 17 -7.55 -5.91 11.42
CA LEU A 17 -7.86 -6.38 10.06
C LEU A 17 -6.73 -5.98 9.08
N ALA A 18 -5.49 -6.40 9.33
CA ALA A 18 -4.37 -6.34 8.41
C ALA A 18 -4.42 -7.58 7.48
N GLY A 19 -5.59 -7.77 6.85
CA GLY A 19 -5.89 -8.94 6.02
C GLY A 19 -5.99 -8.60 4.53
N PRO A 20 -6.35 -9.58 3.68
CA PRO A 20 -6.52 -9.38 2.23
C PRO A 20 -7.44 -8.22 1.87
N ALA A 21 -8.46 -7.94 2.69
CA ALA A 21 -9.35 -6.80 2.50
C ALA A 21 -8.62 -5.45 2.64
N ALA A 22 -7.81 -5.27 3.69
CA ALA A 22 -7.04 -4.04 3.88
C ALA A 22 -5.95 -3.88 2.82
N TYR A 23 -5.32 -4.98 2.40
CA TYR A 23 -4.42 -4.98 1.25
C TYR A 23 -5.14 -4.50 -0.01
N GLY A 24 -6.32 -5.04 -0.31
CA GLY A 24 -7.13 -4.65 -1.46
C GLY A 24 -7.52 -3.16 -1.45
N VAL A 25 -7.94 -2.64 -0.29
CA VAL A 25 -8.26 -1.21 -0.13
C VAL A 25 -7.01 -0.34 -0.33
N CYS A 26 -5.87 -0.75 0.22
CA CYS A 26 -4.60 -0.04 0.03
C CYS A 26 -4.18 0.00 -1.44
N GLN A 27 -4.24 -1.15 -2.14
CA GLN A 27 -3.93 -1.22 -3.56
C GLN A 27 -4.85 -0.35 -4.41
N ALA A 28 -6.16 -0.33 -4.08
CA ALA A 28 -7.13 0.53 -4.75
C ALA A 28 -6.79 2.01 -4.58
N GLY A 29 -6.41 2.42 -3.36
CA GLY A 29 -5.92 3.77 -3.08
C GLY A 29 -4.67 4.13 -3.88
N CYS A 30 -3.63 3.29 -3.87
CA CYS A 30 -2.41 3.52 -4.66
C CYS A 30 -2.73 3.65 -6.16
N SER A 31 -3.64 2.82 -6.67
CA SER A 31 -4.07 2.83 -8.08
C SER A 31 -4.81 4.12 -8.45
N ALA A 32 -5.66 4.63 -7.54
CA ALA A 32 -6.33 5.90 -7.72
C ALA A 32 -5.34 7.09 -7.76
N VAL A 33 -4.32 7.07 -6.89
CA VAL A 33 -3.29 8.14 -6.85
C VAL A 33 -2.43 8.15 -8.11
N VAL A 34 -1.97 6.99 -8.59
CA VAL A 34 -1.17 6.93 -9.82
C VAL A 34 -1.98 7.35 -11.05
N MET A 35 -3.25 6.98 -11.12
CA MET A 35 -4.19 7.46 -12.15
C MET A 35 -4.31 8.98 -12.15
N ALA A 36 -4.46 9.60 -10.97
CA ALA A 36 -4.52 11.05 -10.84
C ALA A 36 -3.19 11.72 -11.26
N CYS A 37 -2.04 11.14 -10.87
CA CYS A 37 -0.71 11.63 -11.25
C CYS A 37 -0.49 11.62 -12.78
N TYR A 38 -0.86 10.51 -13.42
CA TYR A 38 -0.84 10.36 -14.87
C TYR A 38 -1.76 11.37 -15.56
N SER A 39 -2.99 11.51 -15.05
CA SER A 39 -3.98 12.45 -15.59
C SER A 39 -3.49 13.89 -15.50
N ALA A 40 -2.88 14.28 -14.37
CA ALA A 40 -2.27 15.60 -14.20
C ALA A 40 -1.10 15.84 -15.17
N ALA A 41 -0.38 14.79 -15.55
CA ALA A 41 0.66 14.84 -16.56
C ALA A 41 0.13 14.77 -18.01
N GLY A 42 -1.17 14.54 -18.22
CA GLY A 42 -1.79 14.40 -19.55
C GLY A 42 -1.63 13.02 -20.19
N PHE A 43 -1.38 11.98 -19.40
CA PHE A 43 -1.19 10.60 -19.87
C PHE A 43 -2.27 9.66 -19.32
N THR A 44 -2.53 8.58 -20.05
CA THR A 44 -3.35 7.46 -19.56
C THR A 44 -2.47 6.43 -18.87
N TRP A 45 -2.81 6.07 -17.63
CA TRP A 45 -2.07 5.04 -16.88
C TRP A 45 -2.11 3.69 -17.59
N GLY A 46 -0.99 2.97 -17.59
CA GLY A 46 -0.83 1.68 -18.29
C GLY A 46 -0.61 1.76 -19.80
N ALA A 47 -0.79 2.92 -20.44
CA ALA A 47 -0.56 3.09 -21.87
C ALA A 47 0.91 3.40 -22.24
N THR A 48 1.71 3.86 -21.27
CA THR A 48 3.11 4.28 -21.48
C THR A 48 4.07 3.26 -20.86
N LEU A 49 4.97 2.66 -21.66
CA LEU A 49 5.84 1.56 -21.22
C LEU A 49 7.30 2.01 -20.99
N GLY A 50 7.80 1.76 -19.77
CA GLY A 50 9.20 1.46 -19.42
C GLY A 50 10.31 2.45 -19.81
N ALA A 51 10.76 2.41 -21.06
CA ALA A 51 12.00 3.07 -21.49
C ALA A 51 11.79 4.45 -22.14
N SER A 52 10.61 4.68 -22.73
CA SER A 52 10.25 5.96 -23.37
C SER A 52 9.28 6.79 -22.52
N ALA A 53 9.06 6.37 -21.27
CA ALA A 53 8.19 7.10 -20.36
C ALA A 53 8.81 8.47 -20.00
N PRO A 54 8.04 9.57 -20.08
CA PRO A 54 8.47 10.87 -19.59
C PRO A 54 8.90 10.81 -18.12
N ALA A 55 9.80 11.70 -17.70
CA ALA A 55 10.30 11.74 -16.33
C ALA A 55 9.17 11.84 -15.28
N SER A 56 8.10 12.60 -15.58
CA SER A 56 6.91 12.69 -14.73
C SER A 56 6.23 11.34 -14.53
N ILE A 57 6.15 10.53 -15.59
CA ILE A 57 5.54 9.20 -15.57
C ILE A 57 6.41 8.18 -14.83
N ILE A 58 7.73 8.27 -15.00
CA ILE A 58 8.66 7.47 -14.20
C ILE A 58 8.44 7.78 -12.71
N ALA A 59 8.37 9.06 -12.33
CA ALA A 59 8.13 9.46 -10.94
C ALA A 59 6.77 8.96 -10.40
N CYS A 60 5.68 9.09 -11.18
CA CYS A 60 4.37 8.55 -10.80
C CYS A 60 4.43 7.04 -10.51
N ASN A 61 5.11 6.27 -11.38
CA ASN A 61 5.25 4.83 -11.22
C ASN A 61 6.16 4.44 -10.05
N THR A 62 7.24 5.19 -9.81
CA THR A 62 8.11 4.95 -8.66
C THR A 62 7.33 5.15 -7.36
N ALA A 63 6.55 6.23 -7.25
CA ALA A 63 5.69 6.48 -6.10
C ALA A 63 4.62 5.40 -5.93
N PHE A 64 4.01 4.95 -7.03
CA PHE A 64 3.06 3.83 -7.03
C PHE A 64 3.71 2.55 -6.51
N GLY A 65 4.90 2.19 -7.01
CA GLY A 65 5.64 1.00 -6.55
C GLY A 65 5.95 1.05 -5.06
N THR A 66 6.39 2.20 -4.54
CA THR A 66 6.61 2.40 -3.10
C THR A 66 5.31 2.26 -2.30
N CYS A 67 4.21 2.82 -2.79
CA CYS A 67 2.88 2.67 -2.17
C CYS A 67 2.46 1.20 -2.10
N GLN A 68 2.64 0.45 -3.19
CA GLN A 68 2.32 -0.98 -3.25
C GLN A 68 3.20 -1.82 -2.34
N ALA A 69 4.49 -1.50 -2.20
CA ALA A 69 5.37 -2.17 -1.25
C ALA A 69 4.90 -1.96 0.20
N ALA A 70 4.40 -0.77 0.54
CA ALA A 70 3.77 -0.53 1.84
C ALA A 70 2.47 -1.32 2.01
N CYS A 71 1.63 -1.43 0.97
CA CYS A 71 0.45 -2.29 1.01
C CYS A 71 0.83 -3.76 1.26
N ALA A 72 1.91 -4.25 0.64
CA ALA A 72 2.37 -5.63 0.88
C ALA A 72 2.74 -5.85 2.36
N ALA A 73 3.28 -4.84 3.05
CA ALA A 73 3.50 -4.93 4.49
C ALA A 73 2.18 -5.14 5.25
N VAL A 74 1.09 -4.45 4.88
CA VAL A 74 -0.24 -4.66 5.49
C VAL A 74 -0.72 -6.11 5.35
N LEU A 75 -0.36 -6.81 4.27
CA LEU A 75 -0.75 -8.21 4.07
C LEU A 75 0.18 -9.20 4.78
N LEU A 76 1.49 -8.91 4.80
CA LEU A 76 2.53 -9.86 5.18
C LEU A 76 3.01 -9.70 6.63
N THR A 77 2.70 -8.59 7.29
CA THR A 77 3.04 -8.42 8.70
C THR A 77 2.22 -9.38 9.56
N PRO A 78 2.84 -10.16 10.45
CA PRO A 78 2.11 -11.00 11.38
C PRO A 78 1.15 -10.16 12.22
N MET A 79 -0.13 -10.52 12.22
CA MET A 79 -1.09 -10.02 13.21
C MET A 79 -0.72 -10.60 14.58
N LEU A 80 -0.25 -9.74 15.49
CA LEU A 80 -0.03 -10.09 16.89
C LEU A 80 -1.34 -9.97 17.69
#